data_AF-A0A4Z2GGX8-F1
#
_entry.id   AF-A0A4Z2GGX8-F1
#
_cell.length_a   1.000
_cell.length_b   1.000
_cell.length_c   1.000
_cell.angle_alpha   90.00
_cell.angle_beta   90.00
_cell.angle_gamma   90.00
#
_symmetry.space_group_name_H-M   'P 1'
#
loop_
_entity.id
_entity.type
_entity.pdbx_description
1 polymer ?
#
loop_
_entity_poly.entity_id
_entity_poly.type
_entity_poly.pdbx_seq_one_letter_code
_entity_poly.pdbx_strand_id
1 'polypeptide(L)'
;MDSMSQKYQQINQAFEELRLLTQDTENDLRKLQHNQEYFIIQYQESLRIQGESRLLLLVAGCEKLAETIWQNRQQIRRAEHLRQQLPIPGPIEELLNELSSTITDIISALVTSTFIIEKQPPQVLKTQTKFAATVRLLVGGKLNVHMNPPQVKATIISEQQAKALLKNESTRK
;
A
#
# COMPACT_ATOMS: atom_id res chain seq x y z
N MET A 1 18.59 -29.06 31.10
CA MET A 1 18.30 -27.84 30.32
C MET A 1 16.86 -27.95 29.87
N ASP A 2 15.99 -27.12 30.42
CA ASP A 2 14.53 -27.34 30.34
C ASP A 2 13.97 -26.92 28.99
N SER A 3 13.08 -27.75 28.44
CA SER A 3 12.40 -27.60 27.13
C SER A 3 11.75 -26.22 26.93
N MET A 4 11.35 -25.56 28.02
CA MET A 4 10.80 -24.20 28.01
C MET A 4 11.83 -23.13 27.62
N SER A 5 13.09 -23.27 28.04
CA SER A 5 14.17 -22.34 27.69
C SER A 5 14.50 -22.41 26.19
N GLN A 6 14.42 -23.60 25.59
CA GLN A 6 14.61 -23.78 24.15
C GLN A 6 13.48 -23.14 23.33
N LYS A 7 12.22 -23.30 23.76
CA LYS A 7 11.09 -22.63 23.11
C LYS A 7 11.21 -21.11 23.20
N TYR A 8 11.65 -20.59 24.35
CA TYR A 8 11.87 -19.16 24.53
C TYR A 8 12.96 -18.61 23.60
N GLN A 9 14.05 -19.34 23.43
CA GLN A 9 15.11 -18.99 22.49
C GLN A 9 14.62 -19.00 21.04
N GLN A 10 13.87 -20.03 20.62
CA GLN A 10 13.32 -20.12 19.27
C GLN A 10 12.35 -18.96 18.96
N ILE A 11 11.51 -18.59 19.92
CA ILE A 11 10.58 -17.48 19.77
C ILE A 11 11.34 -16.15 19.62
N ASN A 12 12.35 -15.90 20.46
CA ASN A 12 13.16 -14.68 20.36
C ASN A 12 13.94 -14.61 19.04
N GLN A 13 14.43 -15.75 18.54
CA GLN A 13 15.07 -15.83 17.22
C GLN A 13 14.10 -15.46 16.09
N ALA A 14 12.89 -16.03 16.12
CA ALA A 14 11.86 -15.74 15.12
C ALA A 14 11.44 -14.26 15.15
N PHE A 15 11.38 -13.63 16.32
CA PHE A 15 11.09 -12.21 16.44
C PHE A 15 12.20 -11.32 15.88
N GLU A 16 13.47 -11.68 16.10
CA GLU A 16 14.58 -10.89 15.57
C GLU A 16 14.68 -11.01 14.05
N GLU A 17 14.39 -12.19 13.49
CA GLU A 17 14.25 -12.38 12.04
C GLU A 17 13.11 -11.53 11.47
N LEU A 18 11.95 -11.52 12.14
CA LEU A 18 10.80 -10.68 11.76
C LEU A 18 11.15 -9.19 11.80
N ARG A 19 11.93 -8.75 12.79
CA ARG A 19 12.37 -7.35 12.92
C ARG A 19 13.27 -6.96 11.76
N LEU A 20 14.25 -7.80 11.42
CA LEU A 20 15.16 -7.58 10.29
C LEU A 20 14.40 -7.54 8.96
N LEU A 21 13.49 -8.48 8.73
CA LEU A 21 12.63 -8.50 7.54
C LEU A 21 11.76 -7.25 7.41
N THR A 22 11.21 -6.77 8.53
CA THR A 22 10.39 -5.55 8.55
C THR A 22 11.23 -4.33 8.23
N GLN A 23 12.44 -4.24 8.77
CA GLN A 23 13.37 -3.15 8.51
C GLN A 23 13.86 -3.14 7.06
N ASP A 24 14.14 -4.30 6.47
CA ASP A 24 14.48 -4.42 5.05
C ASP A 24 13.30 -4.02 4.16
N THR A 25 12.08 -4.41 4.53
CA THR A 25 10.87 -4.01 3.81
C THR A 25 10.69 -2.49 3.83
N GLU A 26 10.97 -1.84 4.97
CA GLU A 26 10.90 -0.39 5.09
C GLU A 26 11.96 0.31 4.24
N ASN A 27 13.18 -0.23 4.18
CA ASN A 27 14.25 0.28 3.33
C ASN A 27 13.90 0.15 1.83
N ASP A 28 13.31 -0.98 1.43
CA ASP A 28 12.86 -1.18 0.06
C ASP A 28 11.68 -0.27 -0.30
N LEU A 29 10.78 0.01 0.65
CA LEU A 29 9.72 0.99 0.48
C LEU A 29 10.27 2.40 0.22
N ARG A 30 11.29 2.84 0.98
CA ARG A 30 11.94 4.14 0.74
C ARG A 30 12.61 4.23 -0.63
N LYS A 31 13.27 3.15 -1.07
CA LYS A 31 13.85 3.08 -2.43
C LYS A 31 12.77 3.16 -3.51
N LEU A 32 11.63 2.48 -3.30
CA LEU A 32 10.52 2.53 -4.24
C LEU A 32 9.92 3.94 -4.35
N GLN A 33 9.75 4.63 -3.21
CA GLN A 33 9.27 6.01 -3.19
C GLN A 33 10.21 6.94 -3.97
N HIS A 34 11.52 6.83 -3.78
CA HIS A 34 12.50 7.62 -4.54
C HIS A 34 12.44 7.35 -6.05
N ASN A 35 12.29 6.08 -6.45
CA ASN A 35 12.15 5.70 -7.86
C ASN A 35 10.85 6.23 -8.49
N GLN A 36 9.76 6.30 -7.73
CA GLN A 36 8.49 6.89 -8.18
C GLN A 36 8.62 8.39 -8.43
N GLU A 37 9.31 9.13 -7.55
CA GLU A 37 9.57 10.56 -7.74
C GLU A 37 10.36 10.82 -9.03
N TYR A 38 11.40 10.01 -9.28
CA TYR A 38 12.19 10.11 -10.51
C TYR A 38 11.38 9.77 -11.76
N PHE A 39 10.48 8.79 -11.67
CA PHE A 39 9.60 8.40 -12.76
C PHE A 39 8.61 9.50 -13.14
N ILE A 40 8.01 10.17 -12.16
CA ILE A 40 7.05 11.26 -12.39
C ILE A 40 7.72 12.42 -13.15
N ILE A 41 8.97 12.75 -12.79
CA ILE A 41 9.78 13.77 -13.46
C ILE A 41 10.07 13.36 -14.92
N GLN A 42 10.47 12.12 -15.16
CA GLN A 42 10.78 11.60 -16.51
C GLN A 42 9.52 11.38 -17.38
N TYR A 43 8.37 11.11 -16.77
CA TYR A 43 7.10 10.90 -17.48
C TYR A 43 6.52 12.22 -18.01
N GLN A 44 6.74 13.35 -17.31
CA GLN A 44 6.44 14.68 -17.84
C GLN A 44 7.27 15.00 -19.10
N GLU A 45 8.50 14.48 -19.20
CA GLU A 45 9.37 14.64 -20.37
C GLU A 45 8.98 13.73 -21.57
N SER A 46 8.28 12.61 -21.33
CA SER A 46 8.14 11.51 -22.30
C SER A 46 6.73 11.34 -22.89
N LEU A 47 6.01 12.43 -23.13
CA LEU A 47 4.71 12.41 -23.83
C LEU A 47 4.77 12.02 -25.32
N ARG A 48 5.71 11.16 -25.75
CA ARG A 48 5.75 10.72 -27.16
C ARG A 48 5.60 9.21 -27.39
N ILE A 49 6.44 8.29 -26.90
CA ILE A 49 6.38 6.88 -27.41
C ILE A 49 6.74 5.77 -26.37
N GLN A 50 6.68 5.97 -25.03
CA GLN A 50 7.22 4.96 -24.08
C GLN A 50 6.43 4.73 -22.77
N GLY A 51 5.10 4.88 -22.77
CA GLY A 51 4.27 4.82 -21.56
C GLY A 51 3.90 3.41 -21.06
N GLU A 52 3.70 2.44 -21.96
CA GLU A 52 3.14 1.13 -21.59
C GLU A 52 4.13 0.22 -20.85
N SER A 53 5.37 0.08 -21.34
CA SER A 53 6.42 -0.73 -20.66
C SER A 53 6.72 -0.23 -19.26
N ARG A 54 6.64 1.09 -19.08
CA ARG A 54 6.90 1.80 -17.83
C ARG A 54 5.77 1.60 -16.82
N LEU A 55 4.51 1.63 -17.27
CA LEU A 55 3.36 1.29 -16.45
C LEU A 55 3.41 -0.17 -15.98
N LEU A 56 3.81 -1.10 -16.86
CA LEU A 56 3.98 -2.51 -16.50
C LEU A 56 5.03 -2.72 -15.40
N LEU A 57 6.16 -2.01 -15.46
CA LEU A 57 7.18 -2.08 -14.41
C LEU A 57 6.66 -1.54 -13.07
N LEU A 58 5.89 -0.44 -13.10
CA LEU A 58 5.23 0.10 -11.91
C LEU A 58 4.21 -0.87 -11.33
N VAL A 59 3.38 -1.51 -12.17
CA VAL A 59 2.42 -2.53 -11.73
C VAL A 59 3.15 -3.69 -11.06
N ALA A 60 4.18 -4.25 -11.69
CA ALA A 60 4.93 -5.37 -11.13
C ALA A 60 5.58 -5.03 -9.78
N GLY A 61 6.14 -3.82 -9.64
CA GLY A 61 6.68 -3.33 -8.37
C GLY A 61 5.60 -3.19 -7.29
N CYS A 62 4.45 -2.61 -7.63
CA CYS A 62 3.33 -2.44 -6.71
C CYS A 62 2.73 -3.78 -6.28
N GLU A 63 2.59 -4.74 -7.20
CA GLU A 63 2.09 -6.08 -6.89
C GLU A 63 3.03 -6.86 -5.97
N LYS A 64 4.34 -6.77 -6.19
CA LYS A 64 5.33 -7.40 -5.29
C LYS A 64 5.28 -6.76 -3.90
N LEU A 65 5.20 -5.43 -3.83
CA LEU A 65 5.09 -4.72 -2.55
C LEU A 65 3.78 -5.09 -1.82
N ALA A 66 2.66 -5.14 -2.54
CA ALA A 66 1.38 -5.56 -1.99
C ALA A 66 1.41 -6.99 -1.43
N GLU A 67 2.08 -7.92 -2.14
CA GLU A 67 2.29 -9.29 -1.68
C GLU A 67 3.09 -9.32 -0.37
N THR A 68 4.22 -8.61 -0.29
CA THR A 68 5.03 -8.55 0.93
C THR A 68 4.26 -7.95 2.11
N ILE A 69 3.56 -6.83 1.91
CA ILE A 69 2.75 -6.19 2.95
C ILE A 69 1.64 -7.14 3.42
N TRP A 70 1.01 -7.85 2.49
CA TRP A 70 -0.03 -8.81 2.84
C TRP A 70 0.52 -9.98 3.65
N GLN A 71 1.69 -10.51 3.26
CA GLN A 71 2.38 -11.57 4.01
C GLN A 71 2.75 -11.09 5.42
N ASN A 72 3.30 -9.89 5.57
CA ASN A 72 3.60 -9.30 6.88
C ASN A 72 2.34 -9.18 7.74
N ARG A 73 1.21 -8.75 7.16
CA ARG A 73 -0.07 -8.68 7.90
C ARG A 73 -0.55 -10.05 8.36
N GLN A 74 -0.37 -11.09 7.54
CA GLN A 74 -0.70 -12.47 7.95
C GLN A 74 0.22 -12.96 9.08
N GLN A 75 1.51 -12.64 9.04
CA GLN A 75 2.46 -13.00 10.09
C GLN A 75 2.10 -12.33 11.42
N ILE A 76 1.77 -11.03 11.41
CA ILE A 76 1.31 -10.31 12.59
C ILE A 76 0.04 -10.96 13.16
N ARG A 77 -0.96 -11.28 12.33
CA ARG A 77 -2.17 -11.98 12.77
C ARG A 77 -1.90 -13.36 13.37
N ARG A 78 -0.94 -14.11 12.82
CA ARG A 78 -0.53 -15.40 13.37
C ARG A 78 0.14 -15.22 14.74
N ALA A 79 0.98 -14.20 14.90
CA ALA A 79 1.61 -13.87 16.17
C ALA A 79 0.56 -13.44 17.23
N GLU A 80 -0.42 -12.62 16.84
CA GLU A 80 -1.56 -12.26 17.70
C GLU A 80 -2.35 -13.50 18.14
N HIS A 81 -2.62 -14.44 17.22
CA HIS A 81 -3.34 -15.68 17.54
C HIS A 81 -2.54 -16.60 18.48
N LEU A 82 -1.25 -16.79 18.24
CA LEU A 82 -0.38 -17.56 19.12
C LEU A 82 -0.31 -16.96 20.52
N ARG A 83 -0.30 -15.62 20.62
CA ARG A 83 -0.37 -14.91 21.89
C ARG A 83 -1.69 -15.17 22.63
N GLN A 84 -2.83 -15.25 21.94
CA GLN A 84 -4.11 -15.59 22.59
C GLN A 84 -4.07 -16.98 23.24
N GLN A 85 -3.29 -17.92 22.68
CA GLN A 85 -3.11 -19.26 23.25
C GLN A 85 -2.19 -19.27 24.49
N LEU A 86 -1.33 -18.25 24.63
CA LEU A 86 -0.35 -18.10 25.72
C LEU A 86 -0.33 -16.63 26.17
N PRO A 87 -1.29 -16.20 27.01
CA PRO A 87 -1.38 -14.81 27.48
C PRO A 87 -0.21 -14.49 28.41
N ILE A 88 0.89 -14.02 27.82
CA ILE A 88 2.04 -13.49 28.54
C ILE A 88 1.88 -11.96 28.55
N PRO A 89 1.66 -11.33 29.72
CA PRO A 89 1.68 -9.88 29.86
C PRO A 89 3.09 -9.35 29.58
N GLY A 90 3.22 -8.28 28.80
CA GLY A 90 4.52 -7.65 28.58
C GLY A 90 4.59 -6.74 27.35
N PRO A 91 5.80 -6.18 27.08
CA PRO A 91 6.05 -5.18 26.01
C PRO A 91 5.68 -5.66 24.60
N ILE A 92 5.50 -6.97 24.43
CA ILE A 92 5.18 -7.60 23.16
C ILE A 92 3.75 -7.30 22.69
N GLU A 93 2.84 -6.99 23.61
CA GLU A 93 1.49 -6.54 23.29
C GLU A 93 1.51 -5.20 22.57
N GLU A 94 2.22 -4.24 23.15
CA GLU A 94 2.34 -2.88 22.63
C GLU A 94 3.00 -2.90 21.25
N LEU A 95 4.06 -3.69 21.09
CA LEU A 95 4.74 -3.89 19.81
C LEU A 95 3.82 -4.50 18.75
N LEU A 96 3.03 -5.54 19.07
CA LEU A 96 2.09 -6.13 18.11
C LEU A 96 1.00 -5.14 17.69
N ASN A 97 0.48 -4.35 18.63
CA ASN A 97 -0.51 -3.31 18.34
C ASN A 97 0.08 -2.21 17.44
N GLU A 98 1.31 -1.77 17.72
CA GLU A 98 2.03 -0.79 16.90
C GLU A 98 2.28 -1.32 15.48
N LEU A 99 2.74 -2.57 15.34
CA LEU A 99 2.96 -3.22 14.05
C LEU A 99 1.64 -3.38 13.27
N SER A 100 0.55 -3.76 13.95
CA SER A 100 -0.80 -3.86 13.38
C SER A 100 -1.33 -2.50 12.91
N SER A 101 -1.07 -1.42 13.63
CA SER A 101 -1.40 -0.05 13.20
C SER A 101 -0.57 0.34 11.98
N THR A 102 0.75 0.24 12.10
CA THR A 102 1.71 0.62 11.06
C THR A 102 1.41 -0.09 9.74
N ILE A 103 1.15 -1.40 9.77
CA ILE A 103 0.84 -2.14 8.54
C ILE A 103 -0.51 -1.73 7.94
N THR A 104 -1.47 -1.33 8.76
CA THR A 104 -2.77 -0.82 8.30
C THR A 104 -2.61 0.53 7.62
N ASP A 105 -1.75 1.41 8.15
CA ASP A 105 -1.43 2.69 7.55
C ASP A 105 -0.68 2.52 6.22
N ILE A 106 0.29 1.60 6.17
CA ILE A 106 1.02 1.24 4.95
C ILE A 106 0.06 0.70 3.88
N ILE A 107 -0.86 -0.20 4.24
CA ILE A 107 -1.87 -0.71 3.30
C ILE A 107 -2.75 0.42 2.79
N SER A 108 -3.19 1.33 3.67
CA SER A 108 -4.03 2.46 3.29
C SER A 108 -3.30 3.37 2.31
N ALA A 109 -2.05 3.72 2.60
CA ALA A 109 -1.20 4.54 1.73
C ALA A 109 -0.92 3.86 0.38
N LEU A 110 -0.69 2.54 0.37
CA LEU A 110 -0.50 1.78 -0.86
C LEU A 110 -1.76 1.80 -1.72
N VAL A 111 -2.93 1.54 -1.14
CA VAL A 111 -4.22 1.51 -1.85
C VAL A 111 -4.53 2.90 -2.43
N THR A 112 -4.34 3.97 -1.66
CA THR A 112 -4.59 5.34 -2.15
C THR A 112 -3.63 5.75 -3.26
N SER A 113 -2.35 5.37 -3.16
CA SER A 113 -1.32 5.78 -4.13
C SER A 113 -1.35 4.97 -5.42
N THR A 114 -1.97 3.79 -5.40
CA THR A 114 -2.04 2.89 -6.56
C THR A 114 -3.41 2.87 -7.23
N PHE A 115 -4.32 3.76 -6.82
CA PHE A 115 -5.56 4.02 -7.51
C PHE A 115 -5.35 5.12 -8.55
N ILE A 116 -5.26 4.73 -9.83
CA ILE A 116 -4.87 5.63 -10.92
C ILE A 116 -5.95 5.74 -11.99
N ILE A 117 -5.86 6.80 -12.79
CA ILE A 117 -6.60 6.92 -14.05
C ILE A 117 -5.77 6.25 -15.14
N GLU A 118 -6.20 5.06 -15.57
CA GLU A 118 -5.56 4.31 -16.66
C GLU A 118 -5.85 4.94 -18.02
N LYS A 119 -7.10 5.36 -18.24
CA LYS A 119 -7.52 6.09 -19.44
C LYS A 119 -8.20 7.40 -19.05
N GLN A 120 -7.52 8.50 -19.30
CA GLN A 120 -8.04 9.84 -19.04
C GLN A 120 -9.27 10.13 -19.93
N PRO A 121 -10.29 10.85 -19.42
CA PRO A 121 -11.33 11.40 -20.26
C PRO A 121 -10.72 12.44 -21.22
N PRO A 122 -11.35 12.71 -22.38
CA PRO A 122 -10.94 13.80 -23.25
C PRO A 122 -10.94 15.13 -22.50
N GLN A 123 -9.88 15.93 -22.67
CA GLN A 123 -9.73 17.21 -21.97
C GLN A 123 -10.75 18.27 -22.44
N VAL A 124 -11.22 18.17 -23.68
CA VAL A 124 -12.27 19.01 -24.24
C VAL A 124 -13.50 18.15 -24.48
N LEU A 125 -14.56 18.44 -23.75
CA LEU A 125 -15.83 17.71 -23.81
C LEU A 125 -16.89 18.55 -24.50
N LYS A 126 -17.67 17.93 -25.39
CA LYS A 126 -18.88 18.53 -25.94
C LYS A 126 -20.06 18.20 -25.02
N THR A 127 -20.88 19.20 -24.69
CA THR A 127 -22.10 19.00 -23.91
C THR A 127 -23.03 17.99 -24.58
N GLN A 128 -23.77 17.23 -23.77
CA GLN A 128 -24.70 16.18 -24.21
C GLN A 128 -24.07 15.02 -25.02
N THR A 129 -22.75 14.88 -24.98
CA THR A 129 -22.07 13.71 -25.56
C THR A 129 -21.58 12.76 -24.48
N LYS A 130 -21.60 11.46 -24.78
CA LYS A 130 -21.04 10.44 -23.89
C LYS A 130 -19.52 10.45 -24.02
N PHE A 131 -18.83 10.32 -22.89
CA PHE A 131 -17.40 10.07 -22.83
C PHE A 131 -17.12 8.93 -21.85
N ALA A 132 -15.91 8.39 -21.90
CA ALA A 132 -15.47 7.32 -21.02
C ALA A 132 -14.09 7.65 -20.44
N ALA A 133 -13.87 7.18 -19.21
CA ALA A 133 -12.58 7.15 -18.54
C ALA A 133 -12.45 5.81 -17.82
N THR A 134 -11.22 5.33 -17.65
CA THR A 134 -10.94 4.07 -16.95
C THR A 134 -10.04 4.37 -15.76
N VAL A 135 -10.43 3.86 -14.60
CA VAL A 135 -9.60 3.85 -13.39
C VAL A 135 -9.16 2.43 -13.09
N ARG A 136 -8.01 2.30 -12.44
CA ARG A 136 -7.44 1.01 -12.08
C ARG A 136 -6.79 1.08 -10.71
N LEU A 137 -7.06 0.06 -9.90
CA LEU A 137 -6.31 -0.20 -8.67
C LEU A 137 -5.22 -1.22 -8.97
N LEU A 138 -3.95 -0.81 -8.94
CA LEU A 138 -2.84 -1.68 -9.37
C LEU A 138 -2.61 -2.88 -8.45
N VAL A 139 -3.03 -2.78 -7.19
CA VAL A 139 -2.77 -3.79 -6.14
C VAL A 139 -4.01 -4.64 -5.79
N GLY A 140 -5.15 -4.40 -6.43
CA GLY A 140 -6.44 -4.98 -6.03
C GLY A 140 -6.48 -6.51 -6.08
N GLY A 141 -5.74 -7.13 -7.01
CA GLY A 141 -5.64 -8.59 -7.12
C GLY A 141 -4.89 -9.23 -5.94
N LYS A 142 -3.83 -8.57 -5.45
CA LYS A 142 -2.96 -9.09 -4.39
C LYS A 142 -3.49 -8.84 -2.98
N LEU A 143 -4.18 -7.72 -2.76
CA LEU A 143 -4.80 -7.38 -1.48
C LEU A 143 -6.18 -8.04 -1.26
N ASN A 144 -6.55 -9.03 -2.08
CA ASN A 144 -7.86 -9.70 -2.03
C ASN A 144 -9.08 -8.75 -2.09
N VAL A 145 -8.92 -7.55 -2.67
CA VAL A 145 -9.99 -6.54 -2.77
C VAL A 145 -11.14 -7.04 -3.66
N HIS A 146 -10.86 -8.00 -4.55
CA HIS A 146 -11.87 -8.64 -5.40
C HIS A 146 -12.98 -9.36 -4.62
N MET A 147 -12.74 -9.76 -3.36
CA MET A 147 -13.74 -10.40 -2.51
C MET A 147 -14.82 -9.43 -2.01
N ASN A 148 -14.53 -8.12 -2.02
CA ASN A 148 -15.52 -7.08 -1.71
C ASN A 148 -15.21 -5.83 -2.54
N PRO A 149 -15.58 -5.83 -3.84
CA PRO A 149 -15.16 -4.79 -4.76
C PRO A 149 -15.75 -3.43 -4.35
N PRO A 150 -14.94 -2.38 -4.21
CA PRO A 150 -15.41 -1.06 -3.81
C PRO A 150 -16.24 -0.41 -4.93
N GLN A 151 -17.23 0.38 -4.53
CA GLN A 151 -17.97 1.23 -5.47
C GLN A 151 -17.19 2.51 -5.75
N VAL A 152 -17.04 2.85 -7.03
CA VAL A 152 -16.39 4.08 -7.48
C VAL A 152 -17.44 5.05 -8.00
N LYS A 153 -17.43 6.29 -7.50
CA LYS A 153 -18.29 7.38 -7.96
C LYS A 153 -17.43 8.46 -8.62
N ALA A 154 -17.76 8.82 -9.85
CA ALA A 154 -17.15 9.95 -10.56
C ALA A 154 -18.02 11.21 -10.44
N THR A 155 -17.40 12.36 -10.19
CA THR A 155 -18.09 13.67 -10.17
C THR A 155 -17.18 14.70 -10.84
N ILE A 156 -17.73 15.52 -11.72
CA ILE A 156 -17.01 16.67 -12.30
C ILE A 156 -17.12 17.83 -11.32
N ILE A 157 -15.99 18.45 -11.00
CA ILE A 157 -15.88 19.56 -10.06
C ILE A 157 -15.17 20.75 -10.73
N SER A 158 -15.38 21.95 -10.21
CA SER A 158 -14.65 23.14 -10.65
C SER A 158 -13.23 23.16 -10.09
N GLU A 159 -12.35 23.97 -10.69
CA GLU A 159 -10.97 24.15 -10.21
C GLU A 159 -10.92 24.68 -8.76
N GLN A 160 -11.84 25.57 -8.39
CA GLN A 160 -11.93 26.09 -7.03
C GLN A 160 -12.30 24.97 -6.03
N GLN A 161 -13.24 24.10 -6.38
CA GLN A 161 -13.60 22.94 -5.56
C GLN A 161 -12.42 21.98 -5.42
N ALA A 162 -11.68 21.72 -6.50
CA ALA A 162 -10.49 20.88 -6.47
C ALA A 162 -9.40 21.44 -5.53
N LYS A 163 -9.11 22.74 -5.60
CA LYS A 163 -8.15 23.41 -4.70
C LYS A 163 -8.58 23.33 -3.23
N ALA A 164 -9.87 23.43 -2.94
CA ALA A 164 -10.39 23.29 -1.57
C ALA A 164 -10.21 21.86 -1.02
N LEU A 165 -10.42 20.84 -1.85
CA LEU A 165 -10.22 19.44 -1.46
C LEU A 165 -8.76 19.14 -1.09
N LEU A 166 -7.80 19.61 -1.88
CA LEU A 166 -6.36 19.42 -1.61
C LEU A 166 -5.89 20.12 -0.32
N LYS A 167 -6.44 21.29 -0.01
CA LYS A 167 -6.13 22.00 1.24
C LYS A 167 -6.66 21.27 2.48
N ASN A 168 -7.80 20.58 2.36
CA ASN A 168 -8.37 19.79 3.44
C ASN A 168 -7.60 18.49 3.70
N GLU A 169 -6.93 17.92 2.69
CA GLU A 169 -5.98 16.81 2.91
C GLU A 169 -4.72 17.25 3.64
N SER A 170 -4.26 18.48 3.37
CA SER A 170 -3.04 19.04 4.01
C SER A 170 -3.18 19.25 5.52
N THR A 171 -4.42 19.37 6.01
CA THR A 171 -4.76 19.63 7.43
C THR A 171 -5.10 18.36 8.21
N ARG A 172 -5.06 17.18 7.57
CA ARG A 172 -5.30 15.87 8.20
C ARG A 172 -4.03 15.06 8.52
N LYS A 173 -2.84 15.65 8.34
CA LYS A 173 -1.57 15.04 8.80
C LYS A 173 -1.36 15.31 10.28
#